data_AF-A0A919HCM7-F1
#
_entry.id   AF-A0A919HCM7-F1
#
_cell.length_a   1.000
_cell.length_b   1.000
_cell.length_c   1.000
_cell.angle_alpha   90.00
_cell.angle_beta   90.00
_cell.angle_gamma   90.00
#
_symmetry.space_group_name_H-M   'P 1'
#
loop_
_entity.id
_entity.type
_entity.pdbx_description
1 polymer ?
#
loop_
_entity_poly.entity_id
_entity_poly.type
_entity_poly.pdbx_seq_one_letter_code
_entity_poly.pdbx_strand_id
1 'polypeptide(L)'
;MLGDPSQPPRKPGSWGRWNAETGFDQVGPPAAEQDAPRWAAAYGAVSSGEQRVALTVQGAGRDTVVLEALHVRVVAKGAPLAWNDYSMGVGCGGGVETKSFDVDLDDGSPTATVRNGQRDFPYKVSESDPEVFYVTAHSKAHDVRWDLTLEWSSGARHGTVHVDDDGTPFRTSADTNRPGYDYPLGGSEWMKREG
;
A
#
# COMPACT_ATOMS: atom_id res chain seq x y z
N MET A 1 20.20 -16.67 -8.33
CA MET A 1 18.73 -16.78 -8.36
C MET A 1 18.25 -16.30 -7.02
N LEU A 2 17.32 -15.33 -7.02
CA LEU A 2 16.63 -14.88 -5.82
C LEU A 2 15.98 -16.11 -5.18
N GLY A 3 16.10 -16.25 -3.86
CA GLY A 3 15.26 -17.18 -3.11
C GLY A 3 13.82 -16.84 -3.44
N ASP A 4 13.01 -17.88 -3.60
CA ASP A 4 11.65 -17.80 -4.11
C ASP A 4 10.89 -16.58 -3.53
N PRO A 5 10.56 -15.56 -4.34
CA PRO A 5 9.72 -14.44 -3.91
C PRO A 5 8.25 -14.87 -3.68
N SER A 6 7.94 -16.17 -3.70
CA SER A 6 6.59 -16.73 -3.51
C SER A 6 5.99 -16.59 -2.11
N GLN A 7 6.67 -15.91 -1.17
CA GLN A 7 5.91 -15.27 -0.11
C GLN A 7 5.53 -13.88 -0.60
N PRO A 8 4.29 -13.70 -1.12
CA PRO A 8 3.81 -12.37 -1.45
C PRO A 8 3.97 -11.50 -0.21
N PRO A 9 4.29 -10.20 -0.37
CA PRO A 9 4.25 -9.28 0.75
C PRO A 9 2.93 -9.48 1.50
N ARG A 10 3.00 -9.78 2.81
CA ARG A 10 1.79 -9.80 3.65
C ARG A 10 1.18 -8.39 3.54
N LYS A 11 -0.09 -8.37 3.12
CA LYS A 11 -0.61 -7.45 2.10
C LYS A 11 -0.62 -5.96 2.46
N PRO A 12 -0.58 -5.07 1.44
CA PRO A 12 -0.86 -3.65 1.57
C PRO A 12 -2.31 -3.39 1.97
N GLY A 13 -2.55 -2.91 3.18
CA GLY A 13 -3.86 -2.39 3.60
C GLY A 13 -3.85 -0.87 3.57
N SER A 14 -4.67 -0.26 2.71
CA SER A 14 -5.28 1.03 3.05
C SER A 14 -5.88 0.88 4.44
N TRP A 15 -5.51 1.72 5.40
CA TRP A 15 -6.07 1.63 6.75
C TRP A 15 -7.54 2.00 6.69
N GLY A 16 -8.37 0.97 6.55
CA GLY A 16 -9.81 1.01 6.66
C GLY A 16 -10.59 1.52 5.45
N ARG A 17 -10.01 2.23 4.47
CA ARG A 17 -10.80 2.93 3.44
C ARG A 17 -10.69 2.42 2.01
N TRP A 18 -11.84 2.20 1.38
CA TRP A 18 -11.96 1.61 0.04
C TRP A 18 -13.00 2.32 -0.81
N ASN A 19 -12.66 2.59 -2.07
CA ASN A 19 -13.60 3.04 -3.08
C ASN A 19 -14.23 1.84 -3.77
N ALA A 20 -15.55 1.72 -3.75
CA ALA A 20 -16.27 0.67 -4.48
C ALA A 20 -17.50 1.23 -5.20
N GLU A 21 -17.74 0.77 -6.43
CA GLU A 21 -18.90 1.16 -7.23
C GLU A 21 -20.22 0.61 -6.64
N THR A 22 -20.15 -0.57 -6.03
CA THR A 22 -21.29 -1.26 -5.41
C THR A 22 -21.93 -0.37 -4.33
N GLY A 23 -23.27 -0.33 -4.29
CA GLY A 23 -24.03 0.45 -3.31
C GLY A 23 -23.98 -0.13 -1.90
N PHE A 24 -24.19 0.71 -0.87
CA PHE A 24 -24.08 0.33 0.55
C PHE A 24 -25.08 -0.76 0.98
N ASP A 25 -26.20 -0.90 0.26
CA ASP A 25 -27.23 -1.92 0.44
C ASP A 25 -26.83 -3.29 -0.15
N GLN A 26 -25.80 -3.32 -0.99
CA GLN A 26 -25.30 -4.50 -1.69
C GLN A 26 -23.90 -4.93 -1.26
N VAL A 27 -23.22 -4.08 -0.49
CA VAL A 27 -21.91 -4.38 0.11
C VAL A 27 -22.12 -5.03 1.48
N GLY A 28 -21.53 -6.20 1.68
CA GLY A 28 -21.56 -6.92 2.97
C GLY A 28 -20.89 -6.15 4.11
N PRO A 29 -20.99 -6.63 5.36
CA PRO A 29 -20.36 -5.99 6.51
C PRO A 29 -18.83 -5.83 6.29
N PRO A 30 -18.18 -4.87 6.99
CA PRO A 30 -16.76 -4.66 6.88
C PRO A 30 -16.01 -5.92 7.24
N ALA A 31 -14.95 -6.20 6.48
CA ALA A 31 -14.00 -7.22 6.83
C ALA A 31 -13.10 -6.73 7.97
N ALA A 32 -12.65 -7.66 8.83
CA ALA A 32 -11.50 -7.38 9.67
C ALA A 32 -10.27 -7.09 8.79
N GLU A 33 -9.25 -6.43 9.34
CA GLU A 33 -8.06 -6.02 8.59
C GLU A 33 -7.44 -7.17 7.77
N GLN A 34 -7.36 -8.38 8.35
CA GLN A 34 -6.82 -9.55 7.65
C GLN A 34 -7.63 -9.98 6.41
N ASP A 35 -8.92 -9.65 6.37
CA ASP A 35 -9.86 -10.05 5.33
C ASP A 35 -10.18 -8.90 4.35
N ALA A 36 -9.69 -7.68 4.63
CA ALA A 36 -9.92 -6.50 3.80
C ALA A 36 -9.51 -6.70 2.32
N PRO A 37 -8.39 -7.37 1.98
CA PRO A 37 -8.05 -7.65 0.58
C PRO A 37 -9.04 -8.58 -0.11
N ARG A 38 -9.61 -9.54 0.62
CA ARG A 38 -10.63 -10.46 0.07
C ARG A 38 -11.94 -9.72 -0.16
N TRP A 39 -12.33 -8.84 0.75
CA TRP A 39 -13.47 -7.95 0.58
C TRP A 39 -13.27 -7.04 -0.63
N ALA A 40 -12.09 -6.43 -0.77
CA ALA A 40 -11.78 -5.54 -1.88
C ALA A 40 -11.86 -6.28 -3.22
N ALA A 41 -11.30 -7.49 -3.31
CA ALA A 41 -11.42 -8.33 -4.49
C ALA A 41 -12.87 -8.71 -4.82
N ALA A 42 -13.71 -8.98 -3.80
CA ALA A 42 -15.11 -9.35 -4.00
C ALA A 42 -15.95 -8.20 -4.60
N TYR A 43 -15.63 -6.95 -4.27
CA TYR A 43 -16.39 -5.76 -4.72
C TYR A 43 -15.65 -4.90 -5.74
N GLY A 44 -14.50 -5.37 -6.26
CA GLY A 44 -13.65 -4.60 -7.17
C GLY A 44 -13.15 -3.28 -6.57
N ALA A 45 -12.97 -3.24 -5.24
CA ALA A 45 -12.68 -2.02 -4.53
C ALA A 45 -11.21 -1.57 -4.70
N VAL A 46 -11.00 -0.27 -4.63
CA VAL A 46 -9.70 0.40 -4.83
C VAL A 46 -9.32 1.16 -3.56
N SER A 47 -8.04 1.20 -3.22
CA SER A 47 -7.56 1.96 -2.05
C SER A 47 -8.01 3.43 -2.12
N SER A 48 -8.58 3.93 -1.02
CA SER A 48 -9.20 5.25 -0.97
C SER A 48 -8.32 6.27 -0.23
N GLY A 49 -7.83 7.27 -0.96
CA GLY A 49 -6.97 8.35 -0.48
C GLY A 49 -5.53 7.92 -0.19
N GLU A 50 -5.35 6.75 0.42
CA GLU A 50 -4.05 6.21 0.86
C GLU A 50 -3.99 4.71 0.56
N GLN A 51 -2.79 4.20 0.25
CA GLN A 51 -2.47 2.79 0.24
C GLN A 51 -1.12 2.56 0.92
N ARG A 52 -1.07 1.69 1.93
CA ARG A 52 0.18 1.30 2.60
C ARG A 52 0.62 -0.08 2.15
N VAL A 53 1.84 -0.20 1.61
CA VAL A 53 2.48 -1.43 1.15
C VAL A 53 3.58 -1.84 2.14
N ALA A 54 3.59 -3.10 2.57
CA ALA A 54 4.68 -3.66 3.37
C ALA A 54 5.65 -4.44 2.47
N LEU A 55 6.94 -4.11 2.54
CA LEU A 55 8.02 -4.75 1.81
C LEU A 55 8.89 -5.52 2.79
N THR A 56 8.84 -6.85 2.75
CA THR A 56 9.78 -7.69 3.49
C THR A 56 10.91 -8.09 2.56
N VAL A 57 12.14 -7.68 2.88
CA VAL A 57 13.32 -7.90 2.05
C VAL A 57 14.35 -8.69 2.83
N GLN A 58 14.83 -9.78 2.26
CA GLN A 58 15.79 -10.67 2.88
C GLN A 58 16.87 -11.05 1.87
N GLY A 59 18.11 -11.21 2.34
CA GLY A 59 19.18 -11.74 1.50
C GLY A 59 18.90 -13.20 1.12
N ALA A 60 19.02 -13.55 -0.16
CA ALA A 60 18.81 -14.91 -0.64
C ALA A 60 19.99 -15.88 -0.37
N GLY A 61 21.03 -15.41 0.32
CA GLY A 61 22.22 -16.20 0.59
C GLY A 61 23.17 -15.49 1.56
N ARG A 62 24.40 -16.00 1.60
CA ARG A 62 25.39 -15.64 2.62
C ARG A 62 25.96 -14.23 2.48
N ASP A 63 25.94 -13.67 1.27
CA ASP A 63 26.44 -12.32 1.04
C ASP A 63 25.45 -11.29 1.58
N THR A 64 25.97 -10.27 2.25
CA THR A 64 25.18 -9.08 2.57
C THR A 64 24.69 -8.41 1.28
N VAL A 65 23.43 -7.99 1.30
CA VAL A 65 22.83 -7.18 0.24
C VAL A 65 22.65 -5.77 0.79
N VAL A 66 23.10 -4.78 0.03
CA VAL A 66 22.81 -3.37 0.28
C VAL A 66 21.61 -3.00 -0.58
N LEU A 67 20.57 -2.48 0.04
CA LEU A 67 19.44 -1.87 -0.64
C LEU A 67 19.80 -0.39 -0.81
N GLU A 68 19.88 0.07 -2.05
CA GLU A 68 20.53 1.34 -2.40
C GLU A 68 19.52 2.50 -2.46
N ALA A 69 18.35 2.24 -3.03
CA ALA A 69 17.29 3.24 -3.21
C ALA A 69 15.95 2.57 -3.51
N LEU A 70 14.86 3.28 -3.20
CA LEU A 70 13.51 2.91 -3.58
C LEU A 70 12.93 3.97 -4.52
N HIS A 71 12.50 3.54 -5.69
CA HIS A 71 11.92 4.40 -6.72
C HIS A 71 10.43 4.12 -6.86
N VAL A 72 9.67 5.18 -7.14
CA VAL A 72 8.25 5.13 -7.45
C VAL A 72 8.08 5.42 -8.93
N ARG A 73 7.22 4.66 -9.61
CA ARG A 73 6.80 4.96 -10.97
C ARG A 73 5.29 5.06 -11.05
N VAL A 74 4.80 6.16 -11.61
CA VAL A 74 3.41 6.30 -12.00
C VAL A 74 3.22 5.68 -13.38
N VAL A 75 2.37 4.67 -13.46
CA VAL A 75 2.02 3.95 -14.70
C VAL A 75 0.88 4.65 -15.42
N ALA A 76 -0.14 5.09 -14.67
CA ALA A 76 -1.26 5.85 -15.21
C ALA A 76 -1.81 6.80 -14.14
N LYS A 77 -2.32 7.95 -14.57
CA LYS A 77 -2.97 8.95 -13.72
C LYS A 77 -4.23 9.45 -14.43
N GLY A 78 -5.34 9.56 -13.70
CA GLY A 78 -6.64 9.98 -14.23
C GLY A 78 -7.50 10.66 -13.19
N ALA A 79 -8.75 11.01 -13.57
CA ALA A 79 -9.72 11.58 -12.64
C ALA A 79 -10.04 10.59 -11.50
N PRO A 80 -10.30 11.07 -10.27
CA PRO A 80 -10.73 10.21 -9.17
C PRO A 80 -11.97 9.39 -9.52
N LEU A 81 -12.09 8.23 -8.91
CA LEU A 81 -13.27 7.39 -9.05
C LEU A 81 -14.49 8.09 -8.42
N ALA A 82 -15.61 8.13 -9.13
CA ALA A 82 -16.87 8.68 -8.60
C ALA A 82 -17.63 7.69 -7.70
N TRP A 83 -16.90 6.72 -7.13
CA TRP A 83 -17.43 5.58 -6.39
C TRP A 83 -17.70 5.94 -4.93
N ASN A 84 -18.32 5.06 -4.17
CA ASN A 84 -18.57 5.30 -2.74
C ASN A 84 -17.30 5.01 -1.93
N ASP A 85 -17.02 5.82 -0.92
CA ASP A 85 -15.92 5.61 0.04
C ASP A 85 -16.42 4.82 1.25
N TYR A 86 -15.83 3.66 1.52
CA TYR A 86 -16.20 2.77 2.62
C TYR A 86 -15.09 2.72 3.66
N SER A 87 -15.38 3.14 4.89
CA SER A 87 -14.50 3.03 6.05
C SER A 87 -14.89 1.83 6.91
N MET A 88 -14.09 0.78 6.83
CA MET A 88 -14.15 -0.39 7.70
C MET A 88 -13.62 0.00 9.08
N GLY A 89 -14.44 -0.20 10.12
CA GLY A 89 -14.17 0.19 11.50
C GLY A 89 -12.74 -0.10 11.97
N VAL A 90 -12.18 0.88 12.68
CA VAL A 90 -10.75 0.98 13.03
C VAL A 90 -10.35 -0.15 13.98
N GLY A 91 -9.60 -1.13 13.48
CA GLY A 91 -8.75 -1.95 14.33
C GLY A 91 -7.68 -1.04 14.93
N CYS A 92 -7.57 -1.00 16.26
CA CYS A 92 -6.53 -0.27 16.96
C CYS A 92 -5.17 -1.00 16.80
N GLY A 93 -4.72 -1.15 15.56
CA GLY A 93 -3.44 -1.75 15.20
C GLY A 93 -2.35 -0.72 15.40
N GLY A 94 -1.84 -0.62 16.63
CA GLY A 94 -0.67 0.19 16.95
C GLY A 94 0.51 -0.21 16.07
N GLY A 95 0.79 0.61 15.05
CA GLY A 95 1.92 0.42 14.16
C GLY A 95 3.22 0.66 14.91
N VAL A 96 4.00 -0.39 15.13
CA VAL A 96 5.37 -0.30 15.64
C VAL A 96 6.21 0.54 14.68
N GLU A 97 7.05 1.42 15.26
CA GLU A 97 7.98 2.34 14.58
C GLU A 97 8.96 1.62 13.65
N THR A 98 8.48 1.28 12.47
CA THR A 98 9.20 0.55 11.43
C THR A 98 9.53 1.52 10.28
N LYS A 99 10.54 1.15 9.48
CA LYS A 99 11.10 1.99 8.42
C LYS A 99 10.01 2.34 7.41
N SER A 100 9.58 3.58 7.40
CA SER A 100 8.37 4.09 6.77
C SER A 100 8.73 5.21 5.79
N PHE A 101 8.23 5.05 4.58
CA PHE A 101 8.34 5.99 3.49
C PHE A 101 6.97 6.48 3.10
N ASP A 102 6.90 7.74 2.70
CA ASP A 102 5.72 8.35 2.13
C ASP A 102 5.95 8.74 0.68
N VAL A 103 4.89 8.59 -0.10
CA VAL A 103 4.84 8.90 -1.52
C VAL A 103 3.62 9.76 -1.78
N ASP A 104 3.84 10.97 -2.30
CA ASP A 104 2.76 11.79 -2.85
C ASP A 104 2.58 11.43 -4.34
N LEU A 105 1.50 10.71 -4.66
CA LEU A 105 1.22 10.28 -6.04
C LEU A 105 0.68 11.42 -6.91
N ASP A 106 0.24 12.53 -6.30
CA ASP A 106 -0.24 13.70 -7.05
C ASP A 106 0.91 14.55 -7.57
N ASP A 107 2.11 14.44 -6.98
CA ASP A 107 3.33 15.07 -7.47
C ASP A 107 3.59 14.69 -8.95
N GLY A 108 4.19 15.63 -9.69
CA GLY A 108 4.65 15.41 -11.06
C GLY A 108 5.83 14.45 -11.14
N SER A 109 6.62 14.34 -10.07
CA SER A 109 7.71 13.37 -9.94
C SER A 109 7.71 12.74 -8.53
N PRO A 110 6.78 11.80 -8.25
CA PRO A 110 6.67 11.17 -6.94
C PRO A 110 7.97 10.50 -6.49
N THR A 111 8.33 10.72 -5.22
CA THR A 111 9.51 10.12 -4.59
C THR A 111 9.12 9.48 -3.26
N ALA A 112 9.82 8.41 -2.89
CA ALA A 112 9.70 7.81 -1.56
C ALA A 112 10.54 8.64 -0.58
N THR A 113 9.87 9.25 0.41
CA THR A 113 10.52 10.12 1.39
C THR A 113 10.36 9.56 2.80
N VAL A 114 11.42 9.57 3.60
CA VAL A 114 11.36 9.09 4.99
C VAL A 114 10.43 9.95 5.84
N ARG A 115 9.76 9.33 6.81
CA ARG A 115 9.01 10.02 7.87
C ARG A 115 9.75 10.03 9.19
N ASN A 116 9.33 10.92 10.08
CA ASN A 116 9.61 10.86 11.52
C ASN A 116 11.11 10.77 11.88
N GLY A 117 11.97 11.42 11.09
CA GLY A 117 13.42 11.41 11.32
C GLY A 117 14.09 10.04 11.12
N GLN A 118 13.40 9.10 10.48
CA GLN A 118 13.97 7.81 10.15
C GLN A 118 15.09 7.94 9.13
N ARG A 119 16.01 6.98 9.19
CA ARG A 119 17.15 6.90 8.28
C ARG A 119 16.65 6.67 6.85
N ASP A 120 17.27 7.33 5.88
CA ASP A 120 17.03 7.03 4.47
C ASP A 120 17.92 5.87 4.00
N PHE A 121 17.66 5.38 2.78
CA PHE A 121 18.55 4.44 2.12
C PHE A 121 20.01 4.95 2.11
N PRO A 122 21.01 4.06 2.20
CA PRO A 122 20.91 2.61 1.97
C PRO A 122 20.64 1.76 3.23
N TYR A 123 20.04 0.58 3.04
CA TYR A 123 19.83 -0.44 4.08
C TYR A 123 20.65 -1.71 3.82
N LYS A 124 20.87 -2.54 4.84
CA LYS A 124 21.56 -3.82 4.71
C LYS A 124 20.63 -4.94 5.12
N VAL A 125 20.60 -6.01 4.34
CA VAL A 125 19.88 -7.24 4.66
C VAL A 125 20.79 -8.45 4.47
N SER A 126 20.46 -9.53 5.15
CA SER A 126 21.09 -10.84 4.95
C SER A 126 20.05 -11.95 5.03
N GLU A 127 20.48 -13.20 4.85
CA GLU A 127 19.60 -14.35 5.06
C GLU A 127 19.07 -14.44 6.50
N SER A 128 19.83 -14.02 7.49
CA SER A 128 19.42 -14.07 8.91
C SER A 128 18.93 -12.73 9.48
N ASP A 129 18.95 -11.67 8.68
CA ASP A 129 18.60 -10.31 9.09
C ASP A 129 17.74 -9.66 7.99
N PRO A 130 16.43 -9.98 7.98
CA PRO A 130 15.48 -9.38 7.05
C PRO A 130 15.07 -7.99 7.50
N GLU A 131 14.68 -7.16 6.54
CA GLU A 131 14.15 -5.83 6.80
C GLU A 131 12.70 -5.71 6.34
N VAL A 132 11.90 -4.95 7.10
CA VAL A 132 10.53 -4.61 6.73
C VAL A 132 10.42 -3.10 6.54
N PHE A 133 9.98 -2.69 5.35
CA PHE A 133 9.70 -1.31 5.01
C PHE A 133 8.20 -1.12 4.78
N TYR A 134 7.66 0.02 5.20
CA TYR A 134 6.29 0.42 4.88
C TYR A 134 6.34 1.60 3.92
N VAL A 135 5.62 1.51 2.82
CA VAL A 135 5.49 2.59 1.84
C VAL A 135 4.04 3.02 1.83
N THR A 136 3.78 4.25 2.24
CA THR A 136 2.44 4.83 2.29
C THR A 136 2.29 5.82 1.14
N ALA A 137 1.49 5.44 0.13
CA ALA A 137 1.25 6.26 -1.04
C ALA A 137 -0.12 6.93 -0.97
N HIS A 138 -0.15 8.24 -1.22
CA HIS A 138 -1.34 9.08 -1.07
C HIS A 138 -1.74 9.69 -2.41
N SER A 139 -3.04 9.80 -2.66
CA SER A 139 -3.59 10.68 -3.68
C SER A 139 -4.83 11.38 -3.15
N LYS A 140 -4.87 12.70 -3.33
CA LYS A 140 -5.99 13.59 -2.97
C LYS A 140 -6.74 14.08 -4.19
N ALA A 141 -6.16 13.97 -5.38
CA ALA A 141 -6.72 14.54 -6.60
C ALA A 141 -6.90 13.55 -7.77
N HIS A 142 -6.36 12.33 -7.72
CA HIS A 142 -6.33 11.45 -8.89
C HIS A 142 -6.67 9.98 -8.58
N ASP A 143 -7.00 9.23 -9.62
CA ASP A 143 -6.87 7.77 -9.66
C ASP A 143 -5.51 7.43 -10.28
N VAL A 144 -4.65 6.75 -9.53
CA VAL A 144 -3.26 6.52 -9.90
C VAL A 144 -2.95 5.04 -9.86
N ARG A 145 -2.40 4.53 -10.96
CA ARG A 145 -1.72 3.23 -11.02
C ARG A 145 -0.23 3.44 -10.88
N TRP A 146 0.41 2.71 -9.96
CA TRP A 146 1.80 2.94 -9.60
C TRP A 146 2.50 1.64 -9.20
N ASP A 147 3.82 1.65 -9.28
CA ASP A 147 4.66 0.53 -8.88
C ASP A 147 5.95 1.03 -8.24
N LEU A 148 6.70 0.10 -7.65
CA LEU A 148 7.95 0.36 -6.96
C LEU A 148 9.10 -0.38 -7.62
N THR A 149 10.29 0.20 -7.55
CA THR A 149 11.53 -0.44 -7.96
C THR A 149 12.58 -0.27 -6.88
N LEU A 150 13.09 -1.38 -6.35
CA LEU A 150 14.13 -1.41 -5.32
C LEU A 150 15.49 -1.69 -5.96
N GLU A 151 16.42 -0.75 -5.85
CA GLU A 151 17.81 -0.92 -6.27
C GLU A 151 18.61 -1.66 -5.19
N TRP A 152 19.46 -2.60 -5.62
CA TRP A 152 20.29 -3.38 -4.70
C TRP A 152 21.67 -3.69 -5.26
N SER A 153 22.61 -3.91 -4.35
CA SER A 153 23.96 -4.39 -4.64
C SER A 153 24.39 -5.51 -3.66
N SER A 154 25.26 -6.40 -4.10
CA SER A 154 25.84 -7.48 -3.28
C SER A 154 27.18 -7.91 -3.88
N GLY A 155 28.27 -7.45 -3.26
CA GLY A 155 29.61 -7.57 -3.84
C GLY A 155 29.68 -6.86 -5.20
N ALA A 156 30.06 -7.58 -6.27
CA ALA A 156 30.08 -7.03 -7.63
C ALA A 156 28.71 -7.07 -8.34
N ARG A 157 27.73 -7.78 -7.78
CA ARG A 157 26.38 -7.90 -8.36
C ARG A 157 25.55 -6.68 -7.98
N HIS A 158 24.72 -6.24 -8.90
CA HIS A 158 23.76 -5.15 -8.67
C HIS A 158 22.54 -5.37 -9.57
N GLY A 159 21.44 -4.72 -9.26
CA GLY A 159 20.23 -4.75 -10.07
C GLY A 159 19.05 -4.10 -9.39
N THR A 160 17.87 -4.36 -9.95
CA THR A 160 16.60 -3.88 -9.42
C THR A 160 15.65 -5.04 -9.16
N VAL A 161 14.75 -4.84 -8.21
CA VAL A 161 13.58 -5.70 -7.99
C VAL A 161 12.33 -4.85 -8.21
N HIS A 162 11.46 -5.32 -9.09
CA HIS A 162 10.15 -4.71 -9.30
C HIS A 162 9.19 -5.17 -8.20
N VAL A 163 8.36 -4.25 -7.71
CA VAL A 163 7.38 -4.54 -6.69
C VAL A 163 6.04 -3.95 -7.13
N ASP A 164 5.05 -4.82 -7.23
CA ASP A 164 3.69 -4.56 -7.69
C ASP A 164 2.69 -5.43 -6.91
N ASP A 165 1.41 -5.40 -7.29
CA ASP A 165 0.35 -6.25 -6.77
C ASP A 165 0.18 -7.50 -7.66
N ASP A 166 1.01 -8.51 -7.43
CA ASP A 166 1.00 -9.82 -8.09
C ASP A 166 0.96 -9.73 -9.64
N GLY A 167 1.83 -8.87 -10.21
CA GLY A 167 1.95 -8.64 -11.66
C GLY A 167 1.07 -7.51 -12.20
N THR A 168 0.37 -6.79 -11.33
CA THR A 168 -0.39 -5.59 -11.71
C THR A 168 0.04 -4.37 -10.87
N PRO A 169 0.10 -3.15 -11.45
CA PRO A 169 0.42 -1.97 -10.65
C PRO A 169 -0.59 -1.77 -9.51
N PHE A 170 -0.10 -1.31 -8.36
CA PHE A 170 -0.96 -0.83 -7.28
C PHE A 170 -1.90 0.26 -7.79
N ARG A 171 -3.04 0.43 -7.13
CA ARG A 171 -4.02 1.45 -7.50
C ARG A 171 -4.58 2.17 -6.28
N THR A 172 -4.36 3.48 -6.26
CA THR A 172 -4.88 4.39 -5.22
C THR A 172 -5.70 5.48 -5.89
N SER A 173 -6.94 5.68 -5.43
CA SER A 173 -7.77 6.77 -5.90
C SER A 173 -8.11 7.70 -4.76
N ALA A 174 -8.03 9.01 -4.97
CA ALA A 174 -8.55 10.02 -4.06
C ALA A 174 -10.01 9.72 -3.67
N ASP A 175 -10.49 10.28 -2.56
CA ASP A 175 -11.82 10.07 -1.93
C ASP A 175 -12.75 11.29 -2.04
N THR A 176 -12.43 12.25 -2.92
CA THR A 176 -13.16 13.52 -3.08
C THR A 176 -14.52 13.39 -3.78
N ASN A 177 -15.44 14.31 -3.45
CA ASN A 177 -16.74 14.57 -4.09
C ASN A 177 -17.68 13.36 -4.22
N ARG A 178 -17.67 12.47 -3.23
CA ARG A 178 -18.50 11.25 -3.21
C ARG A 178 -19.11 10.99 -1.83
N PRO A 179 -20.17 10.18 -1.74
CA PRO A 179 -20.66 9.69 -0.45
C PRO A 179 -19.63 8.81 0.26
N GLY A 180 -19.42 9.08 1.54
CA GLY A 180 -18.69 8.18 2.45
C GLY A 180 -19.65 7.34 3.29
N TYR A 181 -19.23 6.14 3.67
CA TYR A 181 -19.95 5.21 4.53
C TYR A 181 -19.01 4.66 5.58
N ASP A 182 -19.41 4.75 6.85
CA ASP A 182 -18.67 4.20 7.97
C ASP A 182 -19.46 3.04 8.56
N TYR A 183 -18.76 1.97 8.95
CA TYR A 183 -19.39 0.90 9.72
C TYR A 183 -19.00 1.03 11.20
N PRO A 184 -19.91 1.53 12.06
CA PRO A 184 -19.59 1.83 13.46
C PRO A 184 -19.29 0.54 14.23
N LEU A 185 -18.42 0.65 15.24
CA LEU A 185 -18.14 -0.47 16.14
C LEU A 185 -19.43 -0.93 16.84
N GLY A 186 -19.76 -2.22 16.71
CA GLY A 186 -21.01 -2.78 17.23
C GLY A 186 -22.25 -2.48 16.38
N GLY A 187 -22.10 -1.84 15.22
CA GLY A 187 -23.17 -1.61 14.26
C GLY A 187 -23.61 -2.85 13.50
N SER A 188 -24.79 -2.77 12.91
CA SER A 188 -25.37 -3.80 12.04
C SER A 188 -25.44 -3.40 10.56
N GLU A 189 -25.11 -2.15 10.24
CA GLU A 189 -25.23 -1.61 8.88
C GLU A 189 -24.19 -0.52 8.60
N TRP A 190 -23.95 -0.28 7.31
CA TRP A 190 -23.18 0.86 6.82
C TRP A 190 -23.97 2.16 7.03
N MET A 191 -23.39 3.10 7.76
CA MET A 191 -23.98 4.42 7.97
C MET A 191 -23.33 5.42 7.03
N LYS A 192 -24.14 6.22 6.34
CA LYS A 192 -23.63 7.31 5.52
C LYS A 192 -22.91 8.33 6.42
N ARG A 193 -21.68 8.70 6.06
CA ARG A 193 -20.91 9.74 6.72
C ARG A 193 -21.56 11.09 6.45
N GLU A 194 -21.86 11.83 7.52
CA GLU A 194 -22.26 13.23 7.41
C GLU A 194 -21.00 14.09 7.19
N GLY A 195 -21.07 14.98 6.19
CA GLY A 195 -19.96 15.84 5.78
C GLY A 195 -19.91 17.17 6.52
#